data_AF-A0AA91LRZ3-F1
#
_entry.id   AF-A0AA91LRZ3-F1
#
_cell.length_a   1.000
_cell.length_b   1.000
_cell.length_c   1.000
_cell.angle_alpha   90.00
_cell.angle_beta   90.00
_cell.angle_gamma   90.00
#
_symmetry.space_group_name_H-M   'P 1'
#
loop_
_entity.id
_entity.type
_entity.pdbx_description
1 polymer ?
#
loop_
_entity_poly.entity_id
_entity_poly.type
_entity_poly.pdbx_seq_one_letter_code
_entity_poly.pdbx_strand_id
1 'polypeptide(L)' 'MRYDTTNGREMLTARQVCELTGVPVSTLHDWAAKRERGIDAPGPHHIRLSDRHRRWTKADVDEWIQSARV' A
#
# COMPACT_ATOMS: atom_id res chain seq x y z
N MET A 1 -17.79 -6.72 -19.32
CA MET A 1 -16.76 -6.31 -18.34
C MET A 1 -16.23 -7.55 -17.67
N ARG A 2 -15.02 -7.99 -18.03
CA ARG A 2 -14.33 -9.09 -17.36
C ARG A 2 -13.33 -8.46 -16.40
N TYR A 3 -13.45 -8.73 -15.11
CA TYR A 3 -12.33 -8.50 -14.19
C TYR A 3 -11.29 -9.55 -14.55
N ASP A 4 -10.24 -9.13 -15.25
CA ASP A 4 -9.02 -9.90 -15.36
C ASP A 4 -8.47 -10.07 -13.94
N THR A 5 -8.59 -11.28 -13.41
CA THR A 5 -8.06 -11.71 -12.11
C THR A 5 -6.57 -12.06 -12.18
N THR A 6 -5.85 -11.50 -13.15
CA THR A 6 -4.43 -11.82 -13.36
C THR A 6 -3.57 -10.82 -12.60
N ASN A 7 -3.39 -11.02 -11.29
CA ASN A 7 -2.08 -10.95 -10.61
C ASN A 7 -2.22 -10.72 -9.08
N GLY A 8 -1.97 -11.76 -8.29
CA GLY A 8 -1.52 -11.60 -6.90
C GLY A 8 -0.16 -10.90 -6.73
N ARG A 9 0.39 -10.31 -7.81
CA ARG A 9 1.66 -9.59 -7.89
C ARG A 9 1.52 -8.23 -8.59
N GLU A 10 0.31 -7.65 -8.66
CA GLU A 10 0.17 -6.27 -9.14
C GLU A 10 0.86 -5.33 -8.16
N MET A 11 1.92 -4.67 -8.64
CA MET A 11 2.56 -3.60 -7.90
C MET A 11 1.75 -2.33 -8.08
N LEU A 12 1.13 -1.88 -7.01
CA LEU A 12 0.36 -0.66 -6.97
C LEU A 12 1.28 0.53 -6.67
N THR A 13 1.01 1.62 -7.38
CA THR A 13 1.54 2.94 -7.05
C THR A 13 0.77 3.54 -5.88
N ALA A 14 1.37 4.49 -5.17
CA ALA A 14 0.70 5.15 -4.04
C ALA A 14 -0.66 5.75 -4.44
N ARG A 15 -0.78 6.25 -5.68
CA ARG A 15 -2.03 6.77 -6.23
C ARG A 15 -3.10 5.69 -6.36
N GLN A 16 -2.77 4.51 -6.89
CA GLN A 16 -3.73 3.40 -6.97
C GLN A 16 -4.14 2.88 -5.59
N VAL A 17 -3.19 2.80 -4.64
CA VAL A 17 -3.51 2.46 -3.24
C VAL A 17 -4.45 3.50 -2.64
N CYS A 18 -4.25 4.78 -2.94
CA CYS A 18 -5.15 5.85 -2.52
C CYS A 18 -6.56 5.70 -3.11
N GLU A 19 -6.67 5.30 -4.38
CA GLU A 19 -7.97 5.04 -5.02
C GLU A 19 -8.68 3.81 -4.43
N LEU A 20 -7.93 2.78 -4.00
CA LEU A 20 -8.51 1.56 -3.41
C LEU A 20 -8.87 1.70 -1.92
N THR A 21 -8.00 2.34 -1.14
CA THR A 21 -8.16 2.49 0.32
C THR A 21 -8.93 3.74 0.71
N GLY A 22 -9.02 4.73 -0.20
CA GLY A 22 -9.48 6.09 0.12
C GLY A 22 -8.47 6.92 0.93
N VAL A 23 -7.31 6.35 1.30
CA VAL A 23 -6.27 7.03 2.07
C VAL A 23 -5.42 7.90 1.15
N PRO A 24 -5.24 9.19 1.42
CA PRO A 24 -4.45 10.05 0.56
C PRO A 24 -3.00 9.59 0.46
N VAL A 25 -2.41 9.77 -0.74
CA VAL A 25 -1.01 9.42 -1.05
C VAL A 25 -0.03 10.00 -0.01
N SER A 26 -0.27 11.23 0.44
CA SER A 26 0.55 11.88 1.46
C SER A 26 0.55 11.12 2.79
N THR A 27 -0.59 10.53 3.18
CA THR A 27 -0.69 9.70 4.38
C THR A 27 0.03 8.37 4.19
N LEU A 28 -0.04 7.75 3.02
CA LEU A 28 0.74 6.55 2.72
C LEU A 28 2.26 6.83 2.79
N HIS A 29 2.69 8.00 2.32
CA HIS A 29 4.08 8.44 2.43
C HIS A 29 4.46 8.73 3.89
N ASP A 30 3.58 9.37 4.67
CA ASP A 30 3.76 9.60 6.10
C ASP A 30 3.89 8.29 6.88
N TRP A 31 3.03 7.31 6.62
CA TRP A 31 3.12 5.98 7.23
C TRP A 31 4.40 5.26 6.87
N ALA A 32 4.81 5.33 5.60
CA ALA A 32 6.08 4.76 5.18
C ALA A 32 7.25 5.46 5.89
N ALA A 33 7.25 6.79 5.99
CA ALA A 33 8.27 7.55 6.71
C ALA A 33 8.28 7.24 8.21
N LYS A 34 7.11 7.10 8.85
CA LYS A 34 6.96 6.68 10.24
C LYS A 34 7.58 5.30 10.47
N ARG A 35 7.30 4.33 9.59
CA ARG A 35 7.87 2.99 9.68
C ARG A 35 9.39 2.98 9.54
N GLU A 36 9.95 3.79 8.63
CA GLU A 36 11.41 3.94 8.54
C GLU A 36 12.03 4.59 9.78
N ARG A 37 11.24 5.39 10.50
CA ARG A 37 11.63 5.95 11.81
C ARG A 37 11.38 4.98 12.97
N GLY A 38 10.95 3.74 12.70
CA GLY A 38 10.63 2.75 13.73
C GLY A 38 9.31 3.01 14.46
N ILE A 39 8.47 3.91 13.94
CA ILE A 39 7.14 4.17 14.49
C ILE A 39 6.18 3.18 13.85
N ASP A 40 5.45 2.45 14.69
CA ASP A 40 4.37 1.58 14.23
C ASP A 40 3.31 2.43 13.53
N ALA A 41 3.08 2.15 12.25
CA ALA A 41 2.15 2.88 11.42
C ALA A 41 1.12 1.90 10.87
N PRO A 42 -0.18 2.23 10.92
CA PRO A 42 -1.25 1.36 10.45
C PRO A 42 -1.35 1.44 8.92
N GLY A 43 -0.23 1.34 8.21
CA GLY A 43 -0.17 1.45 6.77
C GLY A 43 0.14 0.11 6.10
N PRO A 44 -0.34 -0.09 4.85
CA PRO A 44 -0.07 -1.32 4.12
C PRO A 44 1.44 -1.53 3.97
N HIS A 45 1.87 -2.80 3.99
CA HIS A 45 3.26 -3.17 3.80
C HIS A 45 3.79 -2.55 2.50
N HIS A 46 4.84 -1.75 2.63
CA HIS A 46 5.54 -1.18 1.49
C HIS A 46 6.79 -2.00 1.21
N ILE A 47 6.98 -2.34 -0.05
CA ILE A 47 8.22 -2.92 -0.53
C ILE A 47 9.11 -1.76 -0.97
N ARG A 48 10.24 -1.59 -0.27
CA ARG A 48 11.30 -0.67 -0.68
C ARG A 48 12.08 -1.31 -1.82
N LEU A 49 11.81 -0.91 -3.06
CA LEU A 49 12.53 -1.41 -4.24
C LEU A 49 13.85 -0.65 -4.45
N SER A 50 13.92 0.62 -4.01
CA SER A 50 15.12 1.46 -3.99
C SER A 50 14.92 2.63 -3.02
N ASP A 51 15.99 3.38 -2.73
CA ASP A 51 16.01 4.52 -1.79
C ASP A 51 14.85 5.53 -1.97
N ARG A 52 14.38 5.69 -3.22
CA ARG A 52 13.25 6.57 -3.59
C ARG A 52 12.00 5.86 -4.13
N HIS A 53 12.08 4.56 -4.41
CA HIS A 53 10.95 3.83 -5.00
C HIS A 53 10.32 2.89 -3.98
N ARG A 54 9.17 3.32 -3.46
CA ARG A 54 8.28 2.52 -2.62
C ARG A 54 7.13 2.04 -3.48
N ARG A 55 6.85 0.74 -3.45
CA ARG A 55 5.70 0.14 -4.10
C ARG A 55 4.93 -0.69 -3.09
N TRP A 56 3.64 -0.80 -3.33
CA TRP A 56 2.76 -1.64 -2.53
C TRP A 56 2.34 -2.80 -3.39
N THR A 57 2.25 -4.00 -2.82
CA THR A 57 1.58 -5.07 -3.55
C THR A 57 0.08 -4.94 -3.32
N LYS A 58 -0.71 -5.25 -4.34
CA LYS A 58 -2.17 -5.32 -4.19
C LYS A 58 -2.58 -6.30 -3.10
N ALA A 59 -1.85 -7.41 -2.94
CA ALA A 59 -2.10 -8.39 -1.89
C ALA A 59 -1.89 -7.81 -0.48
N ASP A 60 -0.77 -7.13 -0.23
CA ASP A 60 -0.49 -6.46 1.06
C ASP A 60 -1.51 -5.36 1.37
N VAL A 61 -1.94 -4.62 0.35
CA VAL A 61 -2.94 -3.56 0.50
C VAL A 61 -4.32 -4.15 0.79
N ASP A 62 -4.71 -5.22 0.09
CA ASP A 62 -5.98 -5.90 0.32
C ASP A 62 -6.02 -6.56 1.70
N GLU A 63 -4.96 -7.27 2.09
CA GLU A 63 -4.81 -7.85 3.43
C GLU A 63 -4.88 -6.76 4.51
N TRP A 64 -4.21 -5.62 4.29
CA TRP A 64 -4.31 -4.48 5.20
C TRP A 64 -5.73 -3.90 5.26
N ILE A 65 -6.41 -3.71 4.12
CA ILE A 65 -7.81 -3.23 4.12
C ILE A 65 -8.70 -4.20 4.90
N GLN A 66 -8.54 -5.50 4.69
CA GLN A 66 -9.30 -6.53 5.42
C GLN A 66 -9.01 -6.47 6.93
N SER A 67 -7.75 -6.29 7.32
CA SER A 67 -7.37 -6.18 8.73
C SER A 67 -7.73 -4.84 9.38
N ALA A 68 -7.73 -3.74 8.63
CA ALA A 68 -8.07 -2.39 9.11
C ALA A 68 -9.58 -2.14 9.17
N ARG A 69 -10.38 -2.99 8.52
CA ARG A 69 -11.85 -2.94 8.53
C ARG A 69 -12.46 -3.66 9.75
N VAL A 70 -11.64 -4.23 10.65
CA VAL A 70 -12.08 -4.91 11.88
C VAL A 70 -12.29 -3.95 13.05
#